data_AF-A0A3B7QG07-F1
#
_entry.id   AF-A0A3B7QG07-F1
#
_cell.length_a   1.000
_cell.length_b   1.000
_cell.length_c   1.000
_cell.angle_alpha   90.00
_cell.angle_beta   90.00
_cell.angle_gamma   90.00
#
_symmetry.space_group_name_H-M   'P 1'
#
loop_
_entity.id
_entity.type
_entity.pdbx_description
1 polymer ?
#
loop_
_entity_poly.entity_id
_entity_poly.type
_entity_poly.pdbx_seq_one_letter_code
_entity_poly.pdbx_strand_id
1 'polypeptide(L)'
;MNALEKALIIKELHHLTDNLEHRALSFYEIASSKKRIHDIFALCDEAIFQKQILAYKAQISPNAAAYAFAGSTPFSQSFRGYFSAEQALEEALYAEPESGWAFLHPQHEGWQIWLIPAPGRTALISGWGNFEQCYAWLLEQQKRYACLLSNAEFQERTAALNAAPAQLPEVPLPLAAASADFSPQPGSGSPVHAAPSRSPDLPERPEPALDYNAAAAPDQRAAPAPEFMQLGQWAAQLHALPQPEARQQRLYALELPDAPEISQHADLLLHYAELQDWQNRPAYIAEQVNSQGRFIKHLILLGALDPMQAVRLSRLFSSQFQHDIAALKEIGWEQLSACFMHADTLFKCSNEQAAAVWQAEGYHPFIPASFIHTQKFIQFAERQASCRTPLLLLEERQKIRVIHGESRLALSRTEQAYPHLLLHRRHGLSWQMIQSIIAGLAQPVDVLELYEAIQQHISN
;
A
#
# COMPACT_ATOMS: atom_id res chain seq x y z
N MET A 1 -38.74 -11.21 27.31
CA MET A 1 -39.27 -12.15 26.29
C MET A 1 -38.80 -13.57 26.58
N ASN A 2 -39.63 -14.57 26.32
CA ASN A 2 -39.21 -15.98 26.38
C ASN A 2 -38.44 -16.39 25.10
N ALA A 3 -37.74 -17.54 25.11
CA ALA A 3 -36.89 -17.97 24.00
C ALA A 3 -37.66 -18.24 22.69
N LEU A 4 -38.93 -18.63 22.77
CA LEU A 4 -39.78 -18.91 21.62
C LEU A 4 -40.20 -17.61 20.91
N GLU A 5 -40.63 -16.61 21.68
CA GLU A 5 -40.95 -15.26 21.20
C GLU A 5 -39.76 -14.61 20.51
N LYS A 6 -38.55 -14.79 21.08
CA LYS A 6 -37.30 -14.32 20.46
C LYS A 6 -37.07 -14.93 19.09
N ALA A 7 -37.18 -16.26 18.98
CA ALA A 7 -36.97 -16.95 17.70
C ALA A 7 -38.00 -16.53 16.63
N LEU A 8 -39.25 -16.28 17.02
CA LEU A 8 -40.30 -15.80 16.13
C LEU A 8 -40.04 -14.37 15.65
N ILE A 9 -39.63 -13.47 16.55
CA ILE A 9 -39.30 -12.08 16.21
C ILE A 9 -38.06 -12.02 15.30
N ILE A 10 -37.04 -12.86 15.55
CA ILE A 10 -35.86 -12.97 14.68
C ILE A 10 -36.27 -13.43 13.28
N LYS A 11 -37.14 -14.43 13.18
CA LYS A 11 -37.63 -14.93 11.88
C LYS A 11 -38.45 -13.88 11.14
N GLU A 12 -39.29 -13.12 11.86
CA GLU A 12 -40.05 -12.00 11.32
C GLU A 12 -39.12 -10.89 10.78
N LEU A 13 -38.08 -10.54 11.54
CA LEU A 13 -37.06 -9.57 11.14
C LEU A 13 -36.33 -9.96 9.85
N HIS A 14 -35.88 -11.22 9.74
CA HIS A 14 -35.22 -11.70 8.51
C HIS A 14 -36.17 -11.60 7.31
N HIS A 15 -37.42 -12.02 7.48
CA HIS A 15 -38.41 -11.96 6.40
C HIS A 15 -38.73 -10.52 5.99
N LEU A 16 -38.85 -9.58 6.94
CA LEU A 16 -39.12 -8.17 6.63
C LEU A 16 -37.91 -7.51 5.94
N THR A 17 -36.68 -7.90 6.31
CA THR A 17 -35.44 -7.38 5.71
C THR A 17 -35.25 -7.91 4.28
N ASP A 18 -35.41 -9.21 4.08
CA ASP A 18 -35.32 -9.88 2.76
C ASP A 18 -36.32 -9.30 1.75
N ASN A 19 -37.56 -9.02 2.18
CA ASN A 19 -38.56 -8.38 1.32
C ASN A 19 -38.19 -6.94 0.94
N LEU A 20 -37.48 -6.20 1.80
CA LEU A 20 -37.02 -4.83 1.51
C LEU A 20 -35.80 -4.82 0.57
N GLU A 21 -34.94 -5.84 0.63
CA GLU A 21 -33.70 -5.93 -0.16
C GLU A 21 -33.93 -6.52 -1.55
N HIS A 22 -34.80 -7.52 -1.66
CA HIS A 22 -34.86 -8.38 -2.86
C HIS A 22 -36.20 -8.38 -3.59
N ARG A 23 -37.22 -7.68 -3.07
CA ARG A 23 -38.57 -7.70 -3.65
C ARG A 23 -39.06 -6.31 -4.04
N ALA A 24 -39.70 -6.21 -5.21
CA ALA A 24 -40.36 -4.99 -5.65
C ALA A 24 -41.67 -4.77 -4.86
N LEU A 25 -41.55 -4.20 -3.66
CA LEU A 25 -42.68 -3.86 -2.80
C LEU A 25 -43.32 -2.52 -3.21
N SER A 26 -44.62 -2.37 -2.96
CA SER A 26 -45.30 -1.07 -3.07
C SER A 26 -44.87 -0.10 -1.96
N PHE A 27 -45.04 1.20 -2.19
CA PHE A 27 -44.69 2.23 -1.20
C PHE A 27 -45.41 2.04 0.16
N TYR A 28 -46.64 1.53 0.14
CA TYR A 28 -47.40 1.22 1.35
C TYR A 28 -46.79 0.04 2.11
N GLU A 29 -46.39 -1.02 1.42
CA GLU A 29 -45.74 -2.19 2.02
C GLU A 29 -44.36 -1.87 2.56
N ILE A 30 -43.60 -1.00 1.89
CA ILE A 30 -42.33 -0.48 2.38
C ILE A 30 -42.54 0.29 3.68
N ALA A 31 -43.50 1.21 3.72
CA ALA A 31 -43.79 2.01 4.92
C ALA A 31 -44.28 1.15 6.08
N SER A 32 -45.15 0.17 5.80
CA SER A 32 -45.67 -0.77 6.79
C SER A 32 -44.57 -1.67 7.36
N SER A 33 -43.69 -2.21 6.49
CA SER A 33 -42.56 -3.04 6.90
C SER A 33 -41.57 -2.25 7.75
N LYS A 34 -41.23 -1.02 7.34
CA LYS A 34 -40.35 -0.12 8.12
C LYS A 34 -40.94 0.22 9.49
N LYS A 35 -42.25 0.48 9.56
CA LYS A 35 -42.96 0.74 10.82
C LYS A 35 -42.94 -0.49 11.72
N ARG A 36 -43.26 -1.67 11.19
CA ARG A 36 -43.27 -2.92 11.96
C ARG A 36 -41.89 -3.26 12.53
N ILE A 37 -40.83 -3.05 11.75
CA ILE A 37 -39.47 -3.22 12.22
C ILE A 37 -39.14 -2.22 13.35
N HIS A 38 -39.57 -0.96 13.23
CA HIS A 38 -39.42 0.04 14.29
C HIS A 38 -40.14 -0.36 15.58
N ASP A 39 -41.37 -0.90 15.46
CA ASP A 39 -42.14 -1.40 16.59
C ASP A 39 -41.46 -2.61 17.26
N ILE A 40 -40.87 -3.53 16.47
CA ILE A 40 -40.09 -4.66 16.97
C ILE A 40 -38.86 -4.16 17.77
N PHE A 41 -38.22 -3.09 17.32
CA PHE A 41 -37.08 -2.51 18.02
C PHE A 41 -37.43 -1.83 19.33
N ALA A 42 -38.59 -1.14 19.39
CA ALA A 42 -39.07 -0.56 20.63
C ALA A 42 -39.37 -1.63 21.71
N LEU A 43 -39.54 -2.88 21.30
CA LEU A 43 -39.80 -4.02 22.19
C LEU A 43 -38.52 -4.75 22.65
N CYS A 44 -37.34 -4.50 22.06
CA CYS A 44 -36.16 -5.33 22.25
C CYS A 44 -34.88 -4.53 22.58
N ASP A 45 -34.57 -4.36 23.88
CA ASP A 45 -33.32 -3.76 24.39
C ASP A 45 -32.19 -4.79 24.68
N GLU A 46 -32.37 -6.07 24.33
CA GLU A 46 -31.41 -7.13 24.65
C GLU A 46 -30.24 -7.25 23.63
N ALA A 47 -29.04 -7.57 24.14
CA ALA A 47 -27.80 -7.71 23.35
C ALA A 47 -27.88 -8.69 22.16
N ILE A 48 -28.78 -9.68 22.21
CA ILE A 48 -28.98 -10.68 21.16
C ILE A 48 -29.51 -10.05 19.86
N PHE A 49 -30.27 -8.96 19.96
CA PHE A 49 -30.83 -8.26 18.80
C PHE A 49 -29.90 -7.20 18.22
N GLN A 50 -28.83 -6.80 18.94
CA GLN A 50 -27.96 -5.69 18.53
C GLN A 50 -27.31 -5.90 17.16
N LYS A 51 -26.96 -7.14 16.80
CA LYS A 51 -26.40 -7.46 15.47
C LYS A 51 -27.40 -7.23 14.34
N GLN A 52 -28.63 -7.70 14.52
CA GLN A 52 -29.71 -7.53 13.54
C GLN A 52 -30.19 -6.08 13.47
N ILE A 53 -30.18 -5.39 14.61
CA ILE A 53 -30.49 -3.96 14.73
C ILE A 53 -29.45 -3.10 14.00
N LEU A 54 -28.16 -3.44 14.08
CA LEU A 54 -27.10 -2.67 13.42
C LEU A 54 -27.22 -2.72 11.90
N ALA A 55 -27.45 -3.91 11.33
CA ALA A 55 -27.64 -4.08 9.88
C ALA A 55 -28.79 -3.24 9.34
N TYR A 56 -29.90 -3.16 10.07
CA TYR A 56 -31.04 -2.33 9.68
C TYR A 56 -30.79 -0.82 9.91
N LYS A 57 -30.21 -0.44 11.05
CA LYS A 57 -29.86 0.98 11.31
C LYS A 57 -28.92 1.51 10.23
N ALA A 58 -27.99 0.68 9.76
CA ALA A 58 -27.10 0.99 8.64
C ALA A 58 -27.86 1.35 7.36
N GLN A 59 -29.04 0.76 7.10
CA GLN A 59 -29.85 1.04 5.91
C GLN A 59 -30.73 2.28 6.07
N ILE A 60 -31.34 2.48 7.24
CA ILE A 60 -32.32 3.56 7.46
C ILE A 60 -31.65 4.87 7.83
N SER A 61 -30.54 4.81 8.55
CA SER A 61 -29.80 5.99 8.99
C SER A 61 -28.30 5.68 9.02
N PRO A 62 -27.67 5.55 7.83
CA PRO A 62 -26.26 5.15 7.69
C PRO A 62 -25.32 5.98 8.56
N ASN A 63 -25.48 7.30 8.54
CA ASN A 63 -24.69 8.23 9.34
C ASN A 63 -24.83 7.93 10.85
N ALA A 64 -26.05 7.90 11.37
CA ALA A 64 -26.29 7.62 12.79
C ALA A 64 -25.79 6.23 13.21
N ALA A 65 -25.91 5.23 12.33
CA ALA A 65 -25.39 3.88 12.56
C ALA A 65 -23.87 3.87 12.65
N ALA A 66 -23.18 4.59 11.77
CA ALA A 66 -21.72 4.69 11.76
C ALA A 66 -21.17 5.30 13.06
N TYR A 67 -21.75 6.42 13.52
CA TYR A 67 -21.34 7.03 14.78
C TYR A 67 -21.68 6.17 16.00
N ALA A 68 -22.86 5.55 16.03
CA ALA A 68 -23.23 4.63 17.11
C ALA A 68 -22.31 3.41 17.17
N PHE A 69 -21.96 2.86 16.00
CA PHE A 69 -21.02 1.75 15.90
C PHE A 69 -19.64 2.17 16.39
N ALA A 70 -19.06 3.22 15.80
CA ALA A 70 -17.74 3.73 16.16
C ALA A 70 -17.64 4.06 17.66
N GLY A 71 -18.69 4.67 18.24
CA GLY A 71 -18.78 4.97 19.66
C GLY A 71 -18.75 3.74 20.58
N SER A 72 -19.10 2.56 20.08
CA SER A 72 -19.01 1.29 20.84
C SER A 72 -17.66 0.59 20.69
N THR A 73 -16.76 1.11 19.84
CA THR A 73 -15.41 0.58 19.64
C THR A 73 -14.40 1.21 20.61
N PRO A 74 -13.29 0.51 20.93
CA PRO A 74 -12.18 1.09 21.68
C PRO A 74 -11.41 2.18 20.91
N PHE A 75 -11.73 2.45 19.65
CA PHE A 75 -11.06 3.43 18.79
C PHE A 75 -11.95 4.62 18.45
N SER A 76 -12.95 4.92 19.28
CA SER A 76 -13.91 5.99 19.01
C SER A 76 -13.27 7.39 18.98
N GLN A 77 -12.18 7.61 19.71
CA GLN A 77 -11.45 8.88 19.71
C GLN A 77 -10.68 9.14 18.40
N SER A 78 -10.32 8.09 17.67
CA SER A 78 -9.63 8.18 16.37
C SER A 78 -10.58 8.10 15.17
N PHE A 79 -11.89 8.03 15.42
CA PHE A 79 -12.91 8.01 14.38
C PHE A 79 -13.18 9.42 13.84
N ARG A 80 -12.99 9.62 12.52
CA ARG A 80 -13.14 10.92 11.85
C ARG A 80 -14.51 11.15 11.22
N GLY A 81 -15.33 10.11 11.13
CA GLY A 81 -16.75 10.24 10.75
C GLY A 81 -17.19 9.35 9.60
N TYR A 82 -18.36 9.71 9.08
CA TYR A 82 -19.06 9.03 7.99
C TYR A 82 -19.13 9.94 6.77
N PHE A 83 -18.82 9.39 5.60
CA PHE A 83 -18.78 10.14 4.34
C PHE A 83 -19.43 9.35 3.20
N SER A 84 -20.06 10.07 2.28
CA SER A 84 -20.63 9.52 1.05
C SER A 84 -19.75 9.76 -0.18
N ALA A 85 -18.67 10.54 -0.04
CA ALA A 85 -17.77 10.89 -1.12
C ALA A 85 -16.31 10.76 -0.64
N GLU A 86 -15.47 10.15 -1.47
CA GLU A 86 -14.05 9.90 -1.19
C GLU A 86 -13.30 11.18 -0.85
N GLN A 87 -13.51 12.25 -1.62
CA GLN A 87 -12.80 13.51 -1.43
C GLN A 87 -13.04 14.12 -0.05
N ALA A 88 -14.29 14.16 0.42
CA ALA A 88 -14.63 14.72 1.73
C ALA A 88 -14.08 13.86 2.87
N LEU A 89 -14.08 12.54 2.68
CA LEU A 89 -13.46 11.61 3.63
C LEU A 89 -11.95 11.84 3.71
N GLU A 90 -11.29 11.94 2.57
CA GLU A 90 -9.84 12.16 2.48
C GLU A 90 -9.50 13.47 3.18
N GLU A 91 -10.17 14.57 2.86
CA GLU A 91 -9.96 15.86 3.53
C GLU A 91 -10.09 15.77 5.06
N ALA A 92 -11.09 15.04 5.56
CA ALA A 92 -11.31 14.88 7.00
C ALA A 92 -10.26 13.99 7.68
N LEU A 93 -9.83 12.90 7.03
CA LEU A 93 -8.79 12.02 7.56
C LEU A 93 -7.45 12.75 7.65
N TYR A 94 -7.10 13.55 6.64
CA TYR A 94 -5.81 14.23 6.56
C TYR A 94 -5.75 15.60 7.26
N ALA A 95 -6.89 16.16 7.68
CA ALA A 95 -6.93 17.39 8.48
C ALA A 95 -6.28 17.21 9.86
N GLU A 96 -6.39 16.01 10.45
CA GLU A 96 -5.65 15.62 11.64
C GLU A 96 -4.64 14.54 11.25
N PRO A 97 -3.36 14.87 11.04
CA PRO A 97 -2.39 13.94 10.48
C PRO A 97 -2.12 12.75 11.41
N GLU A 98 -2.50 12.83 12.68
CA GLU A 98 -2.46 11.67 13.59
C GLU A 98 -3.29 10.50 13.07
N SER A 99 -2.96 9.29 13.52
CA SER A 99 -3.66 8.07 13.14
C SER A 99 -5.18 8.21 13.29
N GLY A 100 -5.94 7.80 12.29
CA GLY A 100 -7.38 8.00 12.27
C GLY A 100 -8.08 7.09 11.27
N TRP A 101 -9.37 6.86 11.47
CA TRP A 101 -10.17 6.00 10.59
C TRP A 101 -11.56 6.58 10.35
N ALA A 102 -12.15 6.27 9.20
CA ALA A 102 -13.44 6.79 8.76
C ALA A 102 -14.23 5.76 7.94
N PHE A 103 -15.55 5.94 7.87
CA PHE A 103 -16.41 5.16 6.98
C PHE A 103 -16.72 5.90 5.69
N LEU A 104 -16.56 5.19 4.56
CA LEU A 104 -17.10 5.54 3.26
C LEU A 104 -18.31 4.67 2.96
N HIS A 105 -19.41 5.29 2.52
CA HIS A 105 -20.62 4.57 2.10
C HIS A 105 -21.34 5.32 0.97
N PRO A 106 -20.94 5.07 -0.30
CA PRO A 106 -21.66 5.52 -1.48
C PRO A 106 -22.96 4.72 -1.62
N GLN A 107 -23.97 5.28 -2.31
CA GLN A 107 -25.33 4.72 -2.38
C GLN A 107 -25.44 3.32 -3.00
N HIS A 108 -24.39 2.80 -3.64
CA HIS A 108 -24.43 1.54 -4.41
C HIS A 108 -23.28 0.57 -4.15
N GLU A 109 -22.28 0.92 -3.31
CA GLU A 109 -21.03 0.15 -3.19
C GLU A 109 -20.85 -0.52 -1.82
N GLY A 110 -21.78 -0.31 -0.89
CA GLY A 110 -21.68 -0.84 0.48
C GLY A 110 -20.76 0.00 1.35
N TRP A 111 -20.22 -0.59 2.42
CA TRP A 111 -19.38 0.08 3.40
C TRP A 111 -17.90 -0.17 3.12
N GLN A 112 -17.07 0.82 3.41
CA GLN A 112 -15.62 0.71 3.36
C GLN A 112 -15.01 1.53 4.51
N ILE A 113 -13.91 1.04 5.07
CA ILE A 113 -13.11 1.78 6.06
C ILE A 113 -11.83 2.27 5.41
N TRP A 114 -11.51 3.53 5.67
CA TRP A 114 -10.21 4.11 5.37
C TRP A 114 -9.49 4.35 6.71
N LEU A 115 -8.22 3.99 6.76
CA LEU A 115 -7.36 4.07 7.94
C LEU A 115 -6.07 4.79 7.57
N ILE A 116 -5.75 5.91 8.21
CA ILE A 116 -4.41 6.49 8.17
C ILE A 116 -3.58 5.88 9.29
N PRO A 117 -2.50 5.15 8.98
CA PRO A 117 -1.69 4.51 10.01
C PRO A 117 -0.75 5.49 10.73
N ALA A 118 -0.35 6.59 10.07
CA ALA A 118 0.57 7.59 10.63
C ALA A 118 0.50 8.92 9.87
N PRO A 119 0.98 10.02 10.47
CA PRO A 119 1.15 11.32 9.81
C PRO A 119 1.84 11.23 8.45
N GLY A 120 1.20 11.80 7.42
CA GLY A 120 1.75 11.92 6.07
C GLY A 120 1.74 10.63 5.24
N ARG A 121 1.02 9.58 5.65
CA ARG A 121 0.92 8.30 4.91
C ARG A 121 -0.38 8.16 4.13
N THR A 122 -0.37 7.36 3.05
CA THR A 122 -1.61 7.04 2.31
C THR A 122 -2.54 6.20 3.19
N ALA A 123 -3.84 6.47 3.12
CA ALA A 123 -4.83 5.69 3.83
C ALA A 123 -4.81 4.24 3.31
N LEU A 124 -4.79 3.29 4.24
CA LEU A 124 -5.12 1.90 3.98
C LEU A 124 -6.63 1.82 3.80
N ILE A 125 -7.08 1.08 2.78
CA ILE A 125 -8.48 1.03 2.38
C ILE A 125 -8.97 -0.42 2.45
N SER A 126 -10.08 -0.66 3.13
CA SER A 126 -10.71 -1.98 3.16
C SER A 126 -11.36 -2.32 1.83
N GLY A 127 -11.61 -3.61 1.57
CA GLY A 127 -12.60 -3.98 0.57
C GLY A 127 -13.99 -3.46 0.94
N TRP A 128 -14.88 -3.38 -0.06
CA TRP A 128 -16.30 -3.11 0.15
C TRP A 128 -16.99 -4.27 0.88
N GLY A 129 -17.85 -3.95 1.84
CA GLY A 129 -18.57 -4.97 2.61
C GLY A 129 -19.62 -4.39 3.56
N ASN A 130 -19.94 -5.14 4.61
CA ASN A 130 -20.76 -4.65 5.72
C ASN A 130 -19.89 -4.11 6.87
N PHE A 131 -20.53 -3.48 7.87
CA PHE A 131 -19.85 -2.93 9.04
C PHE A 131 -18.90 -3.93 9.73
N GLU A 132 -19.33 -5.16 9.94
CA GLU A 132 -18.55 -6.18 10.67
C GLU A 132 -17.32 -6.59 9.86
N GLN A 133 -17.46 -6.79 8.55
CA GLN A 133 -16.36 -7.17 7.66
C GLN A 133 -15.32 -6.05 7.58
N CYS A 134 -15.76 -4.80 7.40
CA CYS A 134 -14.84 -3.66 7.33
C CYS A 134 -14.13 -3.47 8.68
N TYR A 135 -14.84 -3.62 9.79
CA TYR A 135 -14.24 -3.49 11.11
C TYR A 135 -13.29 -4.64 11.47
N ALA A 136 -13.58 -5.87 11.05
CA ALA A 136 -12.66 -6.99 11.19
C ALA A 136 -11.34 -6.74 10.44
N TRP A 137 -11.43 -6.17 9.23
CA TRP A 137 -10.26 -5.72 8.49
C TRP A 137 -9.48 -4.62 9.24
N LEU A 138 -10.18 -3.65 9.85
CA LEU A 138 -9.54 -2.60 10.66
C LEU A 138 -8.75 -3.20 11.84
N LEU A 139 -9.33 -4.17 12.55
CA LEU A 139 -8.65 -4.86 13.64
C LEU A 139 -7.43 -5.66 13.17
N GLU A 140 -7.47 -6.22 11.97
CA GLU A 140 -6.32 -6.89 11.36
C GLU A 140 -5.21 -5.90 11.04
N GLN A 141 -5.52 -4.74 10.44
CA GLN A 141 -4.52 -3.70 10.20
C GLN A 141 -3.95 -3.17 11.52
N GLN A 142 -4.78 -2.99 12.55
CA GLN A 142 -4.31 -2.57 13.86
C GLN A 142 -3.33 -3.56 14.48
N LYS A 143 -3.51 -4.87 14.29
CA LYS A 143 -2.55 -5.88 14.77
C LYS A 143 -1.20 -5.78 14.06
N ARG A 144 -1.19 -5.41 12.79
CA ARG A 144 0.02 -5.36 11.96
C ARG A 144 0.79 -4.06 12.10
N TYR A 145 0.09 -2.93 12.21
CA TYR A 145 0.70 -1.60 12.20
C TYR A 145 0.68 -0.90 13.56
N ALA A 146 -0.10 -1.40 14.53
CA ALA A 146 -0.28 -0.79 15.85
C ALA A 146 -0.52 0.74 15.80
N CYS A 147 -1.35 1.18 14.85
CA CYS A 147 -1.42 2.57 14.46
C CYS A 147 -2.45 3.41 15.24
N LEU A 148 -3.60 2.85 15.58
CA LEU A 148 -4.65 3.56 16.33
C LEU A 148 -4.41 3.48 17.83
N LEU A 149 -4.56 4.60 18.51
CA LEU A 149 -4.64 4.63 19.97
C LEU A 149 -6.04 4.17 20.42
N SER A 150 -6.08 3.26 21.38
CA SER A 150 -7.31 2.97 22.10
C SER A 150 -7.72 4.16 22.98
N ASN A 151 -9.00 4.23 23.31
CA ASN A 151 -9.55 5.27 24.18
C ASN A 151 -8.85 5.32 25.55
N ALA A 152 -8.42 4.17 26.08
CA ALA A 152 -7.68 4.09 27.34
C ALA A 152 -6.28 4.70 27.19
N GLU A 153 -5.53 4.33 26.15
CA GLU A 153 -4.20 4.88 25.88
C GLU A 153 -4.26 6.39 25.58
N PHE A 154 -5.30 6.85 24.90
CA PHE A 154 -5.53 8.26 24.65
C PHE A 154 -5.76 9.04 25.95
N GLN A 155 -6.54 8.49 26.88
CA GLN A 155 -6.78 9.09 28.20
C GLN A 155 -5.50 9.11 29.05
N GLU A 156 -4.72 8.03 29.04
CA GLU A 156 -3.43 7.95 29.75
C GLU A 156 -2.41 8.96 29.22
N ARG A 157 -2.27 9.08 27.88
CA ARG A 157 -1.37 10.07 27.26
C ARG A 157 -1.80 11.50 27.58
N THR A 158 -3.10 11.78 27.53
CA THR A 158 -3.64 13.10 27.88
C THR A 158 -3.40 13.42 29.36
N ALA A 159 -3.57 12.45 30.25
CA ALA A 159 -3.28 12.61 31.67
C ALA A 159 -1.78 12.82 31.95
N ALA A 160 -0.89 12.10 31.25
CA ALA A 160 0.55 12.24 31.37
C ALA A 160 1.05 13.60 30.86
N LEU A 161 0.52 14.09 29.73
CA LEU A 161 0.83 15.42 29.19
C LEU A 161 0.41 16.55 30.15
N ASN A 162 -0.73 16.38 30.82
CA ASN A 162 -1.21 17.35 31.82
C ASN A 162 -0.48 17.26 33.17
N ALA A 163 0.24 16.17 33.44
CA ALA A 163 0.97 15.92 34.69
C ALA A 163 2.47 16.24 34.61
N ALA A 164 3.02 16.50 33.42
CA ALA A 164 4.44 16.81 33.25
C ALA A 164 4.75 18.27 33.67
N PRO A 165 5.64 18.51 34.66
CA PRO A 165 6.16 19.85 34.93
C PRO A 165 7.08 20.29 33.78
N ALA A 166 6.91 21.52 33.31
CA ALA A 166 7.78 22.14 32.30
C ALA A 166 9.24 22.19 32.79
N GLN A 167 10.05 21.22 32.39
CA GLN A 167 11.50 21.28 32.53
C GLN A 167 12.13 21.36 31.14
N LEU A 168 12.67 22.54 30.84
CA LEU A 168 13.56 22.80 29.70
C LEU A 168 14.84 21.98 29.91
N PRO A 169 15.30 21.16 28.94
CA PRO A 169 16.60 20.53 29.04
C PRO A 169 17.69 21.57 28.72
N GLU A 170 18.52 21.91 29.71
CA GLU A 170 19.84 22.51 29.46
C GLU A 170 20.70 21.49 28.68
N VAL A 171 21.32 21.96 27.60
CA VAL A 171 22.30 21.21 26.81
C VAL A 171 23.70 21.49 27.35
N PRO A 172 24.48 20.49 27.80
CA PRO A 172 25.92 20.65 27.98
C PRO A 172 26.66 20.27 26.69
N LEU A 173 27.44 21.23 26.17
CA LEU A 173 28.44 21.03 25.12
C LEU A 173 29.55 20.06 25.57
N PRO A 174 30.07 19.17 24.69
CA PRO A 174 31.32 18.45 24.97
C PRO A 174 32.56 19.28 24.57
N LEU A 175 33.52 19.39 25.49
CA LEU A 175 34.87 19.89 25.25
C LEU A 175 35.74 18.83 24.55
N ALA A 176 36.64 19.30 23.69
CA ALA A 176 37.64 18.53 22.96
C ALA A 176 38.94 18.26 23.75
N ALA A 177 39.61 17.14 23.44
CA ALA A 177 41.07 16.91 23.41
C ALA A 177 41.31 15.50 22.80
N ALA A 178 41.92 15.31 21.61
CA ALA A 178 43.37 15.28 21.31
C ALA A 178 44.14 14.24 22.18
N SER A 179 45.00 13.33 21.71
CA SER A 179 45.60 13.00 20.40
C SER A 179 46.60 11.82 20.58
N ALA A 180 47.11 11.27 19.46
CA ALA A 180 48.34 10.47 19.26
C ALA A 180 48.25 8.96 19.57
N ASP A 181 48.89 8.03 18.85
CA ASP A 181 49.66 7.95 17.60
C ASP A 181 49.94 6.44 17.40
N PHE A 182 50.08 5.92 16.18
CA PHE A 182 51.25 5.15 15.72
C PHE A 182 51.08 4.64 14.28
N SER A 183 52.20 4.73 13.56
CA SER A 183 52.36 4.63 12.11
C SER A 183 52.42 3.21 11.52
N PRO A 184 52.28 3.06 10.19
CA PRO A 184 52.26 1.79 9.43
C PRO A 184 53.60 1.50 8.71
N GLN A 185 53.83 0.25 8.29
CA GLN A 185 54.81 -0.10 7.24
C GLN A 185 54.66 -1.56 6.71
N PRO A 186 55.30 -2.00 5.58
CA PRO A 186 54.59 -2.35 4.34
C PRO A 186 55.02 -3.68 3.65
N GLY A 187 54.41 -3.99 2.50
CA GLY A 187 55.14 -4.34 1.26
C GLY A 187 55.42 -5.80 0.87
N SER A 188 54.60 -6.30 -0.07
CA SER A 188 54.95 -6.86 -1.41
C SER A 188 55.77 -8.16 -1.60
N GLY A 189 55.29 -9.04 -2.50
CA GLY A 189 56.14 -9.86 -3.39
C GLY A 189 55.59 -11.23 -3.84
N SER A 190 55.09 -11.33 -5.08
CA SER A 190 54.62 -12.52 -5.84
C SER A 190 55.78 -13.45 -6.31
N PRO A 191 55.67 -14.49 -7.21
CA PRO A 191 54.94 -14.50 -8.51
C PRO A 191 54.52 -15.85 -9.18
N VAL A 192 53.97 -15.73 -10.42
CA VAL A 192 53.86 -16.65 -11.60
C VAL A 192 52.91 -17.87 -11.53
N HIS A 193 52.07 -18.27 -12.52
CA HIS A 193 52.20 -18.36 -13.98
C HIS A 193 50.84 -18.37 -14.75
N ALA A 194 50.95 -18.26 -16.09
CA ALA A 194 49.94 -17.98 -17.11
C ALA A 194 49.04 -19.14 -17.61
N ALA A 195 47.97 -18.76 -18.32
CA ALA A 195 46.99 -19.55 -19.12
C ALA A 195 47.64 -20.32 -20.32
N PRO A 196 46.92 -21.01 -21.25
CA PRO A 196 45.46 -21.28 -21.44
C PRO A 196 45.12 -22.76 -21.81
N SER A 197 43.82 -23.13 -22.02
CA SER A 197 43.34 -23.93 -23.17
C SER A 197 41.95 -24.62 -23.00
N ARG A 198 41.10 -24.39 -24.03
CA ARG A 198 40.27 -25.33 -24.82
C ARG A 198 39.12 -26.15 -24.20
N SER A 199 37.96 -25.96 -24.83
CA SER A 199 36.74 -26.80 -24.85
C SER A 199 36.99 -28.26 -25.26
N PRO A 200 36.03 -29.15 -24.96
CA PRO A 200 35.44 -29.95 -26.04
C PRO A 200 33.90 -30.13 -25.95
N ASP A 201 33.38 -30.61 -27.08
CA ASP A 201 32.00 -30.72 -27.54
C ASP A 201 31.03 -31.66 -26.78
N LEU A 202 29.75 -31.30 -26.94
CA LEU A 202 28.44 -32.00 -26.87
C LEU A 202 28.37 -33.55 -26.83
N PRO A 203 27.27 -34.10 -26.28
CA PRO A 203 26.21 -34.58 -27.18
C PRO A 203 24.76 -34.26 -26.76
N GLU A 204 23.90 -33.96 -27.76
CA GLU A 204 22.44 -33.87 -27.69
C GLU A 204 21.75 -35.22 -27.47
N ARG A 205 20.70 -35.25 -26.63
CA ARG A 205 19.39 -35.94 -26.83
C ARG A 205 18.50 -35.91 -25.57
N PRO A 206 17.18 -36.17 -25.67
CA PRO A 206 16.12 -35.56 -26.48
C PRO A 206 15.07 -34.87 -25.58
N GLU A 207 14.34 -33.90 -26.10
CA GLU A 207 13.18 -33.30 -25.41
C GLU A 207 12.02 -34.31 -25.29
N PRO A 208 11.42 -34.49 -24.09
CA PRO A 208 10.05 -34.93 -23.97
C PRO A 208 9.14 -33.70 -23.79
N ALA A 209 8.15 -33.58 -24.68
CA ALA A 209 7.01 -32.70 -24.47
C ALA A 209 6.34 -33.05 -23.13
N LEU A 210 6.31 -32.10 -22.19
CA LEU A 210 5.63 -32.23 -20.91
C LEU A 210 4.49 -31.20 -20.85
N ASP A 211 3.28 -31.72 -20.73
CA ASP A 211 2.03 -31.00 -20.54
C ASP A 211 2.13 -29.97 -19.40
N TYR A 212 1.84 -28.70 -19.70
CA TYR A 212 1.95 -27.55 -18.80
C TYR A 212 0.81 -27.41 -17.75
N ASN A 213 0.11 -28.49 -17.41
CA ASN A 213 -1.02 -28.44 -16.47
C ASN A 213 -0.90 -29.41 -15.27
N ALA A 214 0.32 -29.78 -14.86
CA ALA A 214 0.51 -30.49 -13.61
C ALA A 214 0.71 -29.50 -12.45
N ALA A 215 -0.37 -29.18 -11.72
CA ALA A 215 -0.26 -28.66 -10.37
C ALA A 215 0.50 -29.70 -9.53
N ALA A 216 1.75 -29.41 -9.18
CA ALA A 216 2.53 -30.26 -8.29
C ALA A 216 1.79 -30.39 -6.95
N ALA A 217 1.48 -31.62 -6.56
CA ALA A 217 0.89 -31.91 -5.27
C ALA A 217 1.81 -31.37 -4.14
N PRO A 218 1.24 -30.84 -3.04
CA PRO A 218 2.04 -30.32 -1.94
C PRO A 218 2.88 -31.46 -1.35
N ASP A 219 4.20 -31.29 -1.40
CA ASP A 219 5.15 -32.27 -0.89
C ASP A 219 5.05 -32.32 0.65
N GLN A 220 4.37 -33.34 1.18
CA GLN A 220 4.05 -33.48 2.60
C GLN A 220 5.29 -33.72 3.50
N ARG A 221 6.50 -33.66 2.96
CA ARG A 221 7.78 -33.88 3.68
C ARG A 221 8.63 -32.63 3.85
N ALA A 222 8.17 -31.46 3.41
CA ALA A 222 8.95 -30.25 3.56
C ALA A 222 9.02 -29.79 5.03
N ALA A 223 10.23 -29.48 5.51
CA ALA A 223 10.43 -28.98 6.87
C ALA A 223 9.57 -27.72 7.12
N PRO A 224 9.00 -27.57 8.34
CA PRO A 224 8.28 -26.36 8.70
C PRO A 224 9.20 -25.15 8.55
N ALA A 225 8.63 -24.02 8.11
CA ALA A 225 9.36 -22.76 8.10
C ALA A 225 9.74 -22.38 9.54
N PRO A 226 10.94 -21.82 9.76
CA PRO A 226 11.30 -21.34 11.09
C PRO A 226 10.39 -20.17 11.49
N GLU A 227 10.22 -19.96 12.79
CA GLU A 227 9.51 -18.77 13.30
C GLU A 227 10.34 -17.50 13.12
N PHE A 228 11.68 -17.61 13.12
CA PHE A 228 12.60 -16.50 13.00
C PHE A 228 13.70 -16.79 11.98
N MET A 229 14.14 -15.76 11.26
CA MET A 229 15.30 -15.82 10.38
C MET A 229 16.13 -14.54 10.48
N GLN A 230 17.41 -14.63 10.12
CA GLN A 230 18.25 -13.45 9.97
C GLN A 230 18.20 -12.93 8.53
N LEU A 231 17.83 -11.66 8.37
CA LEU A 231 17.96 -10.88 7.15
C LEU A 231 19.14 -9.94 7.33
N GLY A 232 20.35 -10.33 6.93
CA GLY A 232 21.55 -9.53 7.19
C GLY A 232 21.76 -9.30 8.69
N GLN A 233 21.60 -8.05 9.15
CA GLN A 233 21.71 -7.67 10.56
C GLN A 233 20.38 -7.69 11.33
N TRP A 234 19.26 -7.94 10.66
CA TRP A 234 17.92 -7.85 11.25
C TRP A 234 17.32 -9.22 11.53
N ALA A 235 16.74 -9.37 12.72
CA ALA A 235 15.93 -10.53 13.06
C ALA A 235 14.52 -10.34 12.49
N ALA A 236 14.12 -11.23 11.58
CA ALA A 236 12.79 -11.24 10.97
C ALA A 236 11.95 -12.38 11.54
N GLN A 237 10.69 -12.09 11.84
CA GLN A 237 9.69 -13.08 12.22
C GLN A 237 8.89 -13.50 11.00
N LEU A 238 8.69 -14.81 10.81
CA LEU A 238 7.93 -15.37 9.70
C LEU A 238 6.49 -15.62 10.14
N HIS A 239 5.55 -15.07 9.37
CA HIS A 239 4.12 -15.26 9.58
C HIS A 239 3.50 -15.98 8.39
N ALA A 240 2.78 -17.06 8.67
CA ALA A 240 1.99 -17.74 7.65
C ALA A 240 0.86 -16.82 7.17
N LEU A 241 0.74 -16.67 5.85
CA LEU A 241 -0.33 -15.88 5.27
C LEU A 241 -1.70 -16.55 5.50
N PRO A 242 -2.78 -15.76 5.67
CA PRO A 242 -4.11 -16.30 5.98
C PRO A 242 -4.68 -17.13 4.83
N GLN A 243 -4.28 -16.87 3.58
CA GLN A 243 -4.80 -17.57 2.39
C GLN A 243 -4.27 -19.01 2.28
N PRO A 244 -5.14 -20.00 2.04
CA PRO A 244 -4.72 -21.38 1.81
C PRO A 244 -3.73 -21.55 0.65
N GLU A 245 -3.94 -20.85 -0.46
CA GLU A 245 -3.10 -20.89 -1.66
C GLU A 245 -1.70 -20.38 -1.36
N ALA A 246 -1.58 -19.30 -0.57
CA ALA A 246 -0.29 -18.76 -0.16
C ALA A 246 0.49 -19.76 0.72
N ARG A 247 -0.19 -20.46 1.63
CA ARG A 247 0.42 -21.52 2.44
C ARG A 247 0.85 -22.72 1.60
N GLN A 248 0.04 -23.12 0.62
CA GLN A 248 0.40 -24.18 -0.33
C GLN A 248 1.64 -23.82 -1.14
N GLN A 249 1.77 -22.55 -1.54
CA GLN A 249 2.95 -22.00 -2.20
C GLN A 249 4.10 -21.68 -1.23
N ARG A 250 3.98 -22.01 0.06
CA ARG A 250 5.00 -21.75 1.11
C ARG A 250 5.46 -20.29 1.13
N LEU A 251 4.50 -19.37 0.96
CA LEU A 251 4.72 -17.93 1.01
C LEU A 251 4.44 -17.40 2.42
N TYR A 252 5.41 -16.69 2.98
CA TYR A 252 5.37 -16.15 4.34
C TYR A 252 5.55 -14.64 4.30
N ALA A 253 4.84 -13.93 5.19
CA ALA A 253 5.14 -12.53 5.48
C ALA A 253 6.32 -12.46 6.45
N LEU A 254 7.17 -11.47 6.24
CA LEU A 254 8.30 -11.15 7.10
C LEU A 254 7.99 -9.88 7.88
N GLU A 255 8.00 -9.97 9.20
CA GLU A 255 7.91 -8.82 10.08
C GLU A 255 9.29 -8.56 10.68
N LEU A 256 9.65 -7.28 10.83
CA LEU A 256 10.90 -6.82 11.43
C LEU A 256 10.56 -6.09 12.73
N PRO A 257 10.56 -6.80 13.89
CA PRO A 257 10.14 -6.20 15.16
C PRO A 257 10.99 -5.00 15.57
N ASP A 258 12.27 -4.99 15.20
CA ASP A 258 13.21 -3.90 15.48
C ASP A 258 13.11 -2.73 14.49
N ALA A 259 12.27 -2.84 13.45
CA ALA A 259 12.06 -1.80 12.43
C ALA A 259 10.61 -1.81 11.90
N PRO A 260 9.60 -1.60 12.77
CA PRO A 260 8.19 -1.68 12.40
C PRO A 260 7.77 -0.64 11.34
N GLU A 261 8.49 0.48 11.24
CA GLU A 261 8.24 1.55 10.26
C GLU A 261 8.36 1.09 8.80
N ILE A 262 9.07 0.00 8.51
CA ILE A 262 9.23 -0.53 7.15
C ILE A 262 7.88 -0.94 6.56
N SER A 263 7.00 -1.49 7.39
CA SER A 263 5.65 -1.91 7.00
C SER A 263 4.83 -0.76 6.38
N GLN A 264 5.20 0.50 6.66
CA GLN A 264 4.55 1.70 6.13
C GLN A 264 4.88 1.97 4.65
N HIS A 265 6.01 1.47 4.13
CA HIS A 265 6.44 1.72 2.74
C HIS A 265 6.87 0.46 1.97
N ALA A 266 6.98 -0.68 2.63
CA ALA A 266 7.24 -1.97 2.00
C ALA A 266 6.57 -3.12 2.76
N ASP A 267 5.94 -4.03 2.01
CA ASP A 267 5.63 -5.38 2.49
C ASP A 267 6.81 -6.29 2.19
N LEU A 268 7.17 -7.17 3.13
CA LEU A 268 8.28 -8.13 2.97
C LEU A 268 7.72 -9.55 2.91
N LEU A 269 8.12 -10.31 1.89
CA LEU A 269 7.71 -11.69 1.67
C LEU A 269 8.90 -12.62 1.46
N LEU A 270 8.72 -13.85 1.91
CA LEU A 270 9.64 -14.96 1.64
C LEU A 270 8.90 -16.12 1.00
N HIS A 271 9.35 -16.53 -0.18
CA HIS A 271 9.02 -17.84 -0.73
C HIS A 271 9.98 -18.89 -0.14
N TYR A 272 9.47 -19.70 0.78
CA TYR A 272 10.27 -20.65 1.54
C TYR A 272 10.28 -22.03 0.87
N ALA A 273 11.18 -22.22 -0.10
CA ALA A 273 11.48 -23.53 -0.66
C ALA A 273 12.56 -24.24 0.19
N GLU A 274 13.72 -23.60 0.37
CA GLU A 274 14.88 -24.07 1.12
C GLU A 274 15.58 -22.86 1.78
N LEU A 275 15.89 -22.93 3.09
CA LEU A 275 16.37 -21.78 3.88
C LEU A 275 17.78 -21.30 3.48
N GLN A 276 18.61 -22.15 2.89
CA GLN A 276 20.04 -21.88 2.73
C GLN A 276 20.40 -21.06 1.48
N ASP A 277 19.46 -20.85 0.54
CA ASP A 277 19.77 -20.26 -0.77
C ASP A 277 19.01 -18.98 -1.12
N TRP A 278 18.15 -18.46 -0.25
CA TRP A 278 17.37 -17.28 -0.61
C TRP A 278 18.24 -16.03 -0.85
N GLN A 279 19.39 -15.91 -0.15
CA GLN A 279 20.36 -14.82 -0.35
C GLN A 279 21.15 -14.95 -1.65
N ASN A 280 21.30 -16.18 -2.15
CA ASN A 280 21.95 -16.48 -3.43
C ASN A 280 21.00 -16.26 -4.62
N ARG A 281 19.72 -16.00 -4.35
CA ARG A 281 18.70 -15.71 -5.34
C ARG A 281 18.48 -14.19 -5.44
N PRO A 282 18.07 -13.69 -6.60
CA PRO A 282 17.66 -12.30 -6.70
C PRO A 282 16.44 -12.04 -5.81
N ALA A 283 16.37 -10.83 -5.30
CA ALA A 283 15.18 -10.27 -4.71
C ALA A 283 14.35 -9.56 -5.78
N TYR A 284 13.05 -9.42 -5.53
CA TYR A 284 12.15 -8.73 -6.43
C TYR A 284 11.44 -7.60 -5.70
N ILE A 285 11.33 -6.44 -6.34
CA ILE A 285 10.59 -5.28 -5.87
C ILE A 285 9.38 -5.11 -6.79
N ALA A 286 8.17 -5.24 -6.25
CA ALA A 286 6.93 -4.92 -6.93
C ALA A 286 6.40 -3.57 -6.47
N GLU A 287 5.75 -2.85 -7.38
CA GLU A 287 5.06 -1.58 -7.08
C GLU A 287 3.56 -1.88 -6.94
N GLN A 288 3.02 -1.83 -5.71
CA GLN A 288 1.62 -2.13 -5.48
C GLN A 288 0.74 -0.91 -5.74
N VAL A 289 -0.37 -1.16 -6.44
CA VAL A 289 -1.36 -0.14 -6.76
C VAL A 289 -2.76 -0.59 -6.37
N ASN A 290 -3.64 0.36 -6.08
CA ASN A 290 -5.06 0.06 -5.87
C ASN A 290 -5.79 -0.11 -7.23
N SER A 291 -7.08 -0.41 -7.19
CA SER A 291 -7.92 -0.56 -8.39
C SER A 291 -7.93 0.66 -9.31
N GLN A 292 -7.81 1.88 -8.74
CA GLN A 292 -7.73 3.13 -9.49
C GLN A 292 -6.34 3.39 -10.10
N GLY A 293 -5.31 2.63 -9.70
CA GLY A 293 -3.92 2.81 -10.16
C GLY A 293 -3.08 3.76 -9.30
N ARG A 294 -3.55 4.13 -8.09
CA ARG A 294 -2.74 4.90 -7.13
C ARG A 294 -1.71 4.01 -6.46
N PHE A 295 -0.51 4.52 -6.24
CA PHE A 295 0.55 3.81 -5.52
C PHE A 295 0.18 3.60 -4.05
N ILE A 296 0.47 2.42 -3.53
CA ILE A 296 0.23 2.06 -2.13
C ILE A 296 1.56 1.98 -1.37
N LYS A 297 2.38 1.00 -1.74
CA LYS A 297 3.73 0.75 -1.22
C LYS A 297 4.47 -0.25 -2.09
N HIS A 298 5.74 -0.48 -1.79
CA HIS A 298 6.50 -1.54 -2.43
C HIS A 298 6.17 -2.91 -1.83
N LEU A 299 6.40 -3.97 -2.59
CA LEU A 299 6.40 -5.34 -2.12
C LEU A 299 7.75 -5.96 -2.44
N ILE A 300 8.50 -6.39 -1.43
CA ILE A 300 9.79 -7.04 -1.58
C ILE A 300 9.57 -8.55 -1.42
N LEU A 301 9.94 -9.31 -2.45
CA LEU A 301 9.85 -10.76 -2.46
C LEU A 301 11.24 -11.39 -2.52
N LEU A 302 11.52 -12.25 -1.54
CA LEU A 302 12.77 -13.00 -1.41
C LEU A 302 12.56 -14.49 -1.73
N GLY A 303 13.58 -15.13 -2.29
CA GLY A 303 13.62 -16.59 -2.45
C GLY A 303 12.82 -17.16 -3.62
N ALA A 304 12.21 -16.31 -4.46
CA ALA A 304 11.58 -16.76 -5.72
C ALA A 304 12.63 -17.36 -6.67
N LEU A 305 12.25 -18.42 -7.37
CA LEU A 305 13.12 -19.19 -8.27
C LEU A 305 13.39 -18.47 -9.59
N ASP A 306 12.37 -17.78 -10.10
CA ASP A 306 12.39 -17.14 -11.40
C ASP A 306 11.39 -15.96 -11.43
N PRO A 307 11.50 -15.05 -12.43
CA PRO A 307 10.61 -13.90 -12.52
C PRO A 307 9.12 -14.24 -12.67
N MET A 308 8.76 -15.35 -13.33
CA MET A 308 7.35 -15.74 -13.49
C MET A 308 6.75 -16.18 -12.16
N GLN A 309 7.51 -16.93 -11.36
CA GLN A 309 7.14 -17.26 -9.99
C GLN A 309 7.01 -16.00 -9.14
N ALA A 310 7.95 -15.06 -9.28
CA ALA A 310 7.89 -13.80 -8.53
C ALA A 310 6.60 -13.00 -8.85
N VAL A 311 6.26 -12.83 -10.14
CA VAL A 311 5.00 -12.18 -10.56
C VAL A 311 3.78 -12.87 -9.94
N ARG A 312 3.73 -14.20 -10.01
CA ARG A 312 2.60 -14.98 -9.49
C ARG A 312 2.43 -14.81 -7.98
N LEU A 313 3.51 -14.91 -7.21
CA LEU A 313 3.48 -14.78 -5.76
C LEU A 313 3.16 -13.35 -5.31
N SER A 314 3.75 -12.34 -5.97
CA SER A 314 3.45 -10.94 -5.71
C SER A 314 1.98 -10.59 -5.95
N ARG A 315 1.38 -11.13 -7.02
CA ARG A 315 -0.06 -10.97 -7.30
C ARG A 315 -0.94 -11.72 -6.31
N LEU A 316 -0.57 -12.95 -5.95
CA LEU A 316 -1.29 -13.74 -4.95
C LEU A 316 -1.40 -12.95 -3.65
N PHE A 317 -0.29 -12.43 -3.13
CA PHE A 317 -0.30 -11.59 -1.95
C PHE A 317 -1.10 -10.29 -2.13
N SER A 318 -0.91 -9.56 -3.25
CA SER A 318 -1.55 -8.25 -3.45
C SER A 318 -3.07 -8.35 -3.59
N SER A 319 -3.56 -9.39 -4.25
CA SER A 319 -4.99 -9.62 -4.51
C SER A 319 -5.85 -9.70 -3.23
N GLN A 320 -5.27 -10.12 -2.12
CA GLN A 320 -5.97 -10.26 -0.84
C GLN A 320 -6.45 -8.92 -0.27
N PHE A 321 -5.81 -7.82 -0.68
CA PHE A 321 -6.17 -6.47 -0.30
C PHE A 321 -6.84 -5.71 -1.46
N GLN A 322 -7.24 -6.41 -2.53
CA GLN A 322 -7.73 -5.79 -3.77
C GLN A 322 -6.68 -4.87 -4.41
N HIS A 323 -5.41 -5.14 -4.18
CA HIS A 323 -4.30 -4.47 -4.84
C HIS A 323 -3.90 -5.25 -6.09
N ASP A 324 -3.26 -4.55 -7.02
CA ASP A 324 -2.54 -5.13 -8.15
C ASP A 324 -1.06 -4.68 -8.10
N ILE A 325 -0.24 -5.19 -9.01
CA ILE A 325 1.13 -4.75 -9.20
C ILE A 325 1.26 -4.02 -10.54
N ALA A 326 1.89 -2.84 -10.53
CA ALA A 326 2.14 -2.05 -11.74
C ALA A 326 3.42 -2.50 -12.47
N ALA A 327 4.42 -2.90 -11.71
CA ALA A 327 5.67 -3.46 -12.21
C ALA A 327 6.29 -4.41 -11.19
N LEU A 328 7.19 -5.26 -11.69
CA LEU A 328 8.09 -6.10 -10.93
C LEU A 328 9.51 -5.92 -11.46
N LYS A 329 10.45 -5.70 -10.56
CA LYS A 329 11.86 -5.46 -10.87
C LYS A 329 12.75 -6.39 -10.05
N GLU A 330 13.82 -6.86 -10.65
CA GLU A 330 14.79 -7.78 -10.06
C GLU A 330 16.02 -7.02 -9.55
N ILE A 331 16.54 -7.41 -8.39
CA ILE A 331 17.71 -6.82 -7.79
C ILE A 331 18.49 -7.81 -6.92
N GLY A 332 19.82 -7.64 -6.82
CA GLY A 332 20.63 -8.42 -5.88
C GLY A 332 20.36 -8.07 -4.42
N TRP A 333 20.54 -9.06 -3.53
CA TRP A 333 20.33 -8.89 -2.09
C TRP A 333 21.24 -7.81 -1.48
N GLU A 334 22.51 -7.75 -1.87
CA GLU A 334 23.45 -6.75 -1.33
C GLU A 334 22.96 -5.32 -1.60
N GLN A 335 22.54 -5.02 -2.84
CA GLN A 335 22.02 -3.70 -3.21
C GLN A 335 20.72 -3.39 -2.48
N LEU A 336 19.80 -4.36 -2.40
CA LEU A 336 18.53 -4.20 -1.70
C LEU A 336 18.74 -3.92 -0.20
N SER A 337 19.60 -4.70 0.45
CA SER A 337 19.87 -4.63 1.89
C SER A 337 20.38 -3.25 2.33
N ALA A 338 21.03 -2.52 1.42
CA ALA A 338 21.53 -1.17 1.68
C ALA A 338 20.45 -0.08 1.60
N CYS A 339 19.25 -0.36 1.05
CA CYS A 339 18.30 0.70 0.72
C CYS A 339 16.84 0.48 1.15
N PHE A 340 16.42 -0.72 1.54
CA PHE A 340 14.98 -1.00 1.78
C PHE A 340 14.42 -0.38 3.07
N MET A 341 15.29 0.05 3.98
CA MET A 341 14.92 0.62 5.28
C MET A 341 14.14 1.94 5.18
N HIS A 342 14.36 2.71 4.11
CA HIS A 342 13.68 3.99 3.90
C HIS A 342 12.99 4.03 2.53
N ALA A 343 11.80 4.63 2.49
CA ALA A 343 10.99 4.73 1.28
C ALA A 343 11.78 5.39 0.12
N ASP A 344 12.40 6.54 0.37
CA ASP A 344 13.12 7.33 -0.63
C ASP A 344 14.29 6.55 -1.27
N THR A 345 15.07 5.84 -0.45
CA THR A 345 16.19 5.02 -0.94
C THR A 345 15.69 3.78 -1.67
N LEU A 346 14.57 3.19 -1.25
CA LEU A 346 13.95 2.07 -1.94
C LEU A 346 13.39 2.48 -3.31
N PHE A 347 12.72 3.63 -3.42
CA PHE A 347 12.27 4.18 -4.70
C PHE A 347 13.44 4.40 -5.65
N LYS A 348 14.50 5.05 -5.17
CA LYS A 348 15.70 5.30 -5.97
C LYS A 348 16.32 3.99 -6.45
N CYS A 349 16.47 3.02 -5.56
CA CYS A 349 17.02 1.72 -5.89
C CYS A 349 16.15 0.96 -6.91
N SER A 350 14.84 0.92 -6.69
CA SER A 350 13.85 0.34 -7.59
C SER A 350 13.89 0.98 -8.98
N ASN A 351 14.04 2.31 -9.10
CA ASN A 351 13.99 3.00 -10.38
C ASN A 351 15.33 3.02 -11.13
N GLU A 352 16.46 3.06 -10.43
CA GLU A 352 17.77 3.28 -11.05
C GLU A 352 18.66 2.02 -11.09
N GLN A 353 18.46 1.06 -10.18
CA GLN A 353 19.37 -0.08 -10.01
C GLN A 353 18.72 -1.44 -10.30
N ALA A 354 17.40 -1.56 -10.11
CA ALA A 354 16.68 -2.81 -10.36
C ALA A 354 16.34 -2.99 -11.85
N ALA A 355 16.46 -4.22 -12.35
CA ALA A 355 16.14 -4.57 -13.72
C ALA A 355 14.64 -4.89 -13.86
N ALA A 356 13.94 -4.27 -14.81
CA ALA A 356 12.53 -4.57 -15.03
C ALA A 356 12.36 -5.98 -15.60
N VAL A 357 11.55 -6.81 -14.93
CA VAL A 357 11.24 -8.19 -15.38
C VAL A 357 9.79 -8.35 -15.83
N TRP A 358 8.88 -7.52 -15.31
CA TRP A 358 7.49 -7.47 -15.76
C TRP A 358 6.90 -6.08 -15.50
N GLN A 359 6.04 -5.61 -16.41
CA GLN A 359 5.35 -4.33 -16.30
C GLN A 359 3.93 -4.45 -16.86
N ALA A 360 2.99 -3.70 -16.27
CA ALA A 360 1.65 -3.55 -16.81
C ALA A 360 1.67 -2.76 -18.14
N GLU A 361 0.64 -2.94 -18.96
CA GLU A 361 0.46 -2.12 -20.15
C GLU A 361 0.27 -0.64 -19.77
N GLY A 362 0.96 0.27 -20.46
CA GLY A 362 0.95 1.70 -20.13
C GLY A 362 1.66 2.05 -18.83
N TYR A 363 2.58 1.21 -18.36
CA TYR A 363 3.34 1.46 -17.14
C TYR A 363 4.23 2.71 -17.23
N HIS A 364 4.23 3.50 -16.17
CA HIS A 364 5.19 4.56 -15.90
C HIS A 364 5.75 4.38 -14.49
N PRO A 365 7.07 4.58 -14.28
CA PRO A 365 7.67 4.46 -12.96
C PRO A 365 7.06 5.46 -11.99
N PHE A 366 7.02 5.10 -10.71
CA PHE A 366 6.53 5.98 -9.66
C PHE A 366 7.65 6.83 -9.07
N ILE A 367 7.34 8.08 -8.74
CA ILE A 367 8.23 9.00 -8.02
C ILE A 367 7.55 9.49 -6.72
N PRO A 368 8.28 9.56 -5.60
CA PRO A 368 7.74 10.09 -4.35
C PRO A 368 7.21 11.52 -4.49
N ALA A 369 6.08 11.82 -3.85
CA ALA A 369 5.54 13.17 -3.78
C ALA A 369 6.53 14.16 -3.14
N SER A 370 7.30 13.70 -2.15
CA SER A 370 8.35 14.46 -1.46
C SER A 370 9.47 14.97 -2.37
N PHE A 371 9.66 14.35 -3.55
CA PHE A 371 10.72 14.72 -4.48
C PHE A 371 10.28 15.83 -5.46
N ILE A 372 8.97 16.08 -5.56
CA ILE A 372 8.38 16.95 -6.58
C ILE A 372 8.09 18.33 -6.01
N HIS A 373 8.55 19.37 -6.72
CA HIS A 373 8.07 20.74 -6.49
C HIS A 373 6.75 20.90 -7.26
N THR A 374 5.64 20.80 -6.54
CA THR A 374 4.27 20.74 -7.10
C THR A 374 3.79 22.05 -7.72
N GLN A 375 4.49 23.16 -7.48
CA GLN A 375 4.16 24.45 -8.10
C GLN A 375 4.51 24.43 -9.59
N LYS A 376 3.48 24.50 -10.45
CA LYS A 376 3.62 24.55 -11.91
C LYS A 376 4.11 25.93 -12.36
N PHE A 377 5.13 25.94 -13.24
CA PHE A 377 5.75 27.18 -13.74
C PHE A 377 5.12 27.72 -15.02
N ILE A 378 4.61 26.85 -15.89
CA ILE A 378 3.97 27.24 -17.15
C ILE A 378 2.48 26.94 -17.02
N GLN A 379 1.64 27.96 -17.15
CA GLN A 379 0.20 27.81 -17.06
C GLN A 379 -0.40 27.59 -18.45
N PHE A 380 -1.19 26.53 -18.61
CA PHE A 380 -1.89 26.15 -19.85
C PHE A 380 -2.98 25.11 -19.53
N ALA A 381 -3.95 24.93 -20.44
CA ALA A 381 -5.06 24.00 -20.25
C ALA A 381 -4.58 22.55 -20.43
N GLU A 382 -4.80 21.72 -19.41
CA GLU A 382 -4.48 20.29 -19.42
C GLU A 382 -5.70 19.44 -19.72
N ARG A 383 -5.50 18.33 -20.44
CA ARG A 383 -6.54 17.31 -20.61
C ARG A 383 -6.89 16.70 -19.23
N GLN A 384 -8.15 16.30 -19.04
CA GLN A 384 -8.60 15.71 -17.79
C GLN A 384 -7.74 14.50 -17.41
N ALA A 385 -7.26 14.48 -16.17
CA ALA A 385 -6.40 13.42 -15.65
C ALA A 385 -7.18 12.34 -14.91
N SER A 386 -6.61 11.14 -14.87
CA SER A 386 -7.00 10.04 -13.99
C SER A 386 -5.84 9.69 -13.05
N CYS A 387 -6.05 8.81 -12.06
CA CYS A 387 -4.97 8.36 -11.17
C CYS A 387 -3.79 7.68 -11.92
N ARG A 388 -4.03 7.17 -13.13
CA ARG A 388 -3.02 6.53 -14.00
C ARG A 388 -2.26 7.52 -14.89
N THR A 389 -2.76 8.74 -15.04
CA THR A 389 -2.12 9.77 -15.88
C THR A 389 -0.79 10.18 -15.24
N PRO A 390 0.35 10.07 -15.95
CA PRO A 390 1.65 10.43 -15.38
C PRO A 390 1.81 11.95 -15.23
N LEU A 391 2.64 12.37 -14.29
CA LEU A 391 3.17 13.73 -14.24
C LEU A 391 4.30 13.88 -15.24
N LEU A 392 4.34 15.01 -15.96
CA LEU A 392 5.51 15.38 -16.75
C LEU A 392 6.41 16.30 -15.93
N LEU A 393 7.64 15.87 -15.71
CA LEU A 393 8.57 16.48 -14.78
C LEU A 393 9.87 16.90 -15.48
N LEU A 394 10.46 18.01 -15.01
CA LEU A 394 11.81 18.45 -15.39
C LEU A 394 12.72 18.40 -14.17
N GLU A 395 13.81 17.63 -14.26
CA GLU A 395 14.91 17.69 -13.31
C GLU A 395 15.92 18.78 -13.72
N GLU A 396 16.08 19.80 -12.89
CA GLU A 396 17.03 20.90 -13.07
C GLU A 396 17.73 21.22 -11.75
N ARG A 397 19.07 21.15 -11.73
CA ARG A 397 19.90 21.46 -10.55
C ARG A 397 19.43 20.73 -9.29
N GLN A 398 19.20 19.42 -9.41
CA GLN A 398 18.71 18.54 -8.33
C GLN A 398 17.29 18.86 -7.83
N LYS A 399 16.52 19.69 -8.55
CA LYS A 399 15.11 19.95 -8.27
C LYS A 399 14.25 19.36 -9.38
N ILE A 400 13.22 18.62 -8.99
CA ILE A 400 12.24 18.07 -9.91
C ILE A 400 11.01 18.97 -9.90
N ARG A 401 10.64 19.52 -11.05
CA ARG A 401 9.58 20.53 -11.21
C ARG A 401 8.50 20.03 -12.16
N VAL A 402 7.25 20.37 -11.86
CA VAL A 402 6.09 20.00 -12.70
C VAL A 402 6.04 20.87 -13.96
N ILE A 403 5.92 20.21 -15.11
CA ILE A 403 5.60 20.82 -16.41
C ILE A 403 4.11 20.64 -16.72
N HIS A 404 3.60 19.42 -16.56
CA HIS A 404 2.19 19.03 -16.79
C HIS A 404 1.77 18.05 -15.68
N GLY A 405 0.53 18.17 -15.22
CA GLY A 405 -0.07 17.30 -14.23
C GLY A 405 -0.68 18.04 -13.05
N GLU A 406 -1.01 19.33 -13.19
CA GLU A 406 -1.74 20.06 -12.16
C GLU A 406 -3.11 19.44 -11.92
N SER A 407 -3.81 19.04 -12.99
CA SER A 407 -5.08 18.32 -12.89
C SER A 407 -4.91 16.96 -12.21
N ARG A 408 -3.76 16.30 -12.40
CA ARG A 408 -3.42 15.02 -11.78
C ARG A 408 -3.14 15.17 -10.28
N LEU A 409 -2.37 16.19 -9.91
CA LEU A 409 -2.05 16.51 -8.51
C LEU A 409 -3.29 16.95 -7.73
N ALA A 410 -4.27 17.56 -8.41
CA ALA A 410 -5.54 17.96 -7.80
C ALA A 410 -6.46 16.78 -7.44
N LEU A 411 -6.25 15.58 -8.01
CA LEU A 411 -7.09 14.39 -7.73
C LEU A 411 -6.94 13.87 -6.31
N SER A 412 -5.75 13.98 -5.73
CA SER A 412 -5.46 13.61 -4.34
C SER A 412 -4.16 14.25 -3.88
N ARG A 413 -4.23 14.89 -2.71
CA ARG A 413 -3.08 15.57 -2.08
C ARG A 413 -2.25 14.64 -1.20
N THR A 414 -2.63 13.36 -1.13
CA THR A 414 -2.18 12.43 -0.08
C THR A 414 -1.53 11.16 -0.66
N GLU A 415 -1.46 11.08 -1.99
CA GLU A 415 -0.70 10.06 -2.67
C GLU A 415 0.79 10.17 -2.32
N GLN A 416 1.37 9.05 -1.92
CA GLN A 416 2.79 8.97 -1.57
C GLN A 416 3.70 9.07 -2.80
N ALA A 417 3.22 8.62 -3.95
CA ALA A 417 3.97 8.63 -5.19
C ALA A 417 3.07 8.72 -6.41
N TYR A 418 3.59 9.29 -7.50
CA TYR A 418 2.87 9.50 -8.74
C TYR A 418 3.57 8.79 -9.90
N PRO A 419 2.83 8.22 -10.87
CA PRO A 419 3.44 7.80 -12.13
C PRO A 419 4.05 9.03 -12.81
N HIS A 420 5.21 8.90 -13.45
CA HIS A 420 5.90 10.05 -14.02
C HIS A 420 6.65 9.79 -15.30
N LEU A 421 6.86 10.88 -16.03
CA LEU A 421 7.78 11.03 -17.15
C LEU A 421 8.82 12.07 -16.76
N LEU A 422 10.09 11.67 -16.67
CA LEU A 422 11.18 12.55 -16.28
C LEU A 422 11.97 13.04 -17.50
N LEU A 423 12.12 14.35 -17.60
CA LEU A 423 13.06 15.00 -18.49
C LEU A 423 14.23 15.52 -17.68
N HIS A 424 15.45 15.30 -18.14
CA HIS A 424 16.64 15.87 -17.51
C HIS A 424 17.06 17.14 -18.24
N ARG A 425 17.36 18.21 -17.50
CA ARG A 425 17.88 19.45 -18.06
C ARG A 425 19.20 19.20 -18.79
N ARG A 426 19.22 19.39 -20.11
CA ARG A 426 20.40 19.30 -20.97
C ARG A 426 20.48 20.51 -21.91
N HIS A 427 21.57 20.67 -22.65
CA HIS A 427 21.68 21.70 -23.71
C HIS A 427 20.53 21.51 -24.71
N GLY A 428 19.75 22.57 -24.97
CA GLY A 428 18.59 22.55 -25.88
C GLY A 428 17.22 22.51 -25.20
N LEU A 429 17.10 21.91 -24.01
CA LEU A 429 15.84 21.84 -23.28
C LEU A 429 15.69 23.04 -22.34
N SER A 430 14.95 24.07 -22.76
CA SER A 430 14.70 25.29 -21.96
C SER A 430 13.23 25.49 -21.58
N TRP A 431 12.94 26.23 -20.51
CA TRP A 431 11.56 26.58 -20.14
C TRP A 431 10.85 27.35 -21.27
N GLN A 432 11.58 28.22 -21.99
CA GLN A 432 11.06 28.94 -23.16
C GLN A 432 10.75 27.99 -24.33
N MET A 433 11.61 26.99 -24.55
CA MET A 433 11.40 25.97 -25.58
C MET A 433 10.17 25.12 -25.26
N ILE A 434 10.03 24.67 -24.01
CA ILE A 434 8.85 23.92 -23.56
C ILE A 434 7.58 24.76 -23.75
N GLN A 435 7.62 26.04 -23.38
CA GLN A 435 6.50 26.96 -23.58
C GLN A 435 6.15 27.15 -25.07
N SER A 436 7.15 27.23 -25.95
CA SER A 436 6.95 27.32 -27.39
C SER A 436 6.31 26.07 -27.96
N ILE A 437 6.68 24.88 -27.48
CA ILE A 437 6.07 23.61 -27.89
C ILE A 437 4.61 23.58 -27.44
N ILE A 438 4.33 23.90 -26.18
CA ILE A 438 2.97 23.97 -25.63
C ILE A 438 2.07 24.89 -26.47
N ALA A 439 2.59 26.05 -26.90
CA ALA A 439 1.85 26.99 -27.73
C ALA A 439 1.51 26.45 -29.13
N GLY A 440 2.26 25.47 -29.63
CA GLY A 440 2.01 24.79 -30.91
C GLY A 440 1.08 23.59 -30.82
N LEU A 441 0.74 23.11 -29.62
CA LEU A 441 -0.11 21.94 -29.41
C LEU A 441 -1.60 22.30 -29.32
N ALA A 442 -2.44 21.35 -29.73
CA ALA A 442 -3.89 21.46 -29.56
C ALA A 442 -4.27 21.50 -28.07
N GLN A 443 -5.24 22.37 -27.74
CA GLN A 443 -5.73 22.52 -26.37
C GLN A 443 -7.05 21.75 -26.19
N PRO A 444 -7.29 21.10 -25.03
CA PRO A 444 -6.39 20.98 -23.88
C PRO A 444 -5.26 19.97 -24.13
N VAL A 445 -4.07 20.28 -23.62
CA VAL A 445 -2.83 19.53 -23.90
C VAL A 445 -2.83 18.18 -23.19
N ASP A 446 -2.52 17.13 -23.94
CA ASP A 446 -2.25 15.78 -23.41
C ASP A 446 -0.81 15.64 -22.93
N VAL A 447 -0.60 14.88 -21.84
CA VAL A 447 0.73 14.71 -21.26
C VAL A 447 1.67 13.92 -22.16
N LEU A 448 1.16 12.88 -22.84
CA LEU A 448 1.96 12.03 -23.73
C LEU A 448 2.29 12.79 -25.02
N GLU A 449 1.31 13.48 -25.61
CA GLU A 449 1.53 14.33 -26.80
C GLU A 449 2.59 15.41 -26.51
N LEU A 450 2.54 16.05 -25.34
CA LEU A 450 3.55 17.04 -24.94
C LEU A 450 4.94 16.41 -24.71
N TYR A 451 5.00 15.25 -24.05
CA TYR A 451 6.26 14.55 -23.83
C TYR A 451 6.91 14.15 -25.15
N GLU A 452 6.13 13.57 -26.08
CA GLU A 452 6.60 13.18 -27.41
C GLU A 452 7.10 14.39 -28.21
N ALA A 453 6.37 15.50 -28.22
CA ALA A 453 6.79 16.72 -28.91
C ALA A 453 8.11 17.29 -28.36
N ILE A 454 8.30 17.25 -27.04
CA ILE A 454 9.56 17.64 -26.40
C ILE A 454 10.70 16.69 -26.80
N GLN A 455 10.47 15.37 -26.75
CA GLN A 455 11.49 14.38 -27.13
C GLN A 455 11.91 14.49 -28.59
N GLN A 456 10.95 14.71 -29.50
CA GLN A 456 11.24 14.95 -30.93
C GLN A 456 12.11 16.19 -31.13
N HIS A 457 11.88 17.26 -30.38
CA HIS A 457 12.69 18.46 -30.47
C HIS A 457 14.09 18.29 -29.87
N ILE A 458 14.26 17.48 -28.82
CA ILE A 458 15.59 17.21 -28.22
C ILE A 458 16.42 16.26 -29.12
N SER A 459 15.76 15.41 -29.90
CA SER A 459 16.41 14.44 -30.78
C SER A 459 16.86 15.03 -32.12
N ASN A 460 16.34 16.20 -32.49
CA ASN A 460 16.71 16.99 -33.67
C ASN A 460 17.76 18.04 -33.31
#